data_AF-A0A1V4VVF8-F1
#
_entry.id   AF-A0A1V4VVF8-F1
#
_cell.length_a   1.000
_cell.length_b   1.000
_cell.length_c   1.000
_cell.angle_alpha   90.00
_cell.angle_beta   90.00
_cell.angle_gamma   90.00
#
_symmetry.space_group_name_H-M   'P 1'
#
loop_
_entity.id
_entity.type
_entity.pdbx_description
1 polymer ?
#
loop_
_entity_poly.entity_id
_entity_poly.type
_entity_poly.pdbx_seq_one_letter_code
_entity_poly.pdbx_strand_id
1 'polypeptide(L)' 'MEFKYLSYAMDPKLHQRMKEHCTKHRITIRQFITALIADALRKAKNATDNNTRQ' A
#
# COMPACT_ATOMS: atom_id res chain seq x y z
N MET A 1 -8.81 -10.12 -16.66
CA MET A 1 -7.85 -9.46 -15.73
C MET A 1 -6.98 -10.56 -15.14
N GLU A 2 -5.70 -10.64 -15.52
CA GLU A 2 -4.76 -11.59 -14.91
C GLU A 2 -4.39 -11.14 -13.50
N PHE A 3 -4.56 -12.02 -12.50
CA PHE A 3 -4.10 -11.78 -11.14
C PHE A 3 -2.59 -12.02 -11.06
N LYS A 4 -1.79 -10.94 -11.05
CA LYS A 4 -0.35 -11.03 -10.78
C LYS A 4 -0.10 -11.03 -9.27
N TYR A 5 0.55 -12.07 -8.76
CA TYR A 5 1.01 -12.13 -7.37
C TYR A 5 2.42 -11.54 -7.29
N LEU A 6 2.59 -10.52 -6.45
CA LEU A 6 3.90 -9.95 -6.14
C LEU A 6 4.37 -10.55 -4.81
N SER A 7 5.51 -11.25 -4.84
CA SER A 7 6.21 -11.65 -3.61
C SER A 7 7.13 -10.51 -3.18
N TYR A 8 7.15 -10.18 -1.88
CA TYR A 8 8.00 -9.15 -1.33
C TYR A 8 8.58 -9.61 0.01
N ALA A 9 9.86 -9.31 0.23
CA ALA A 9 10.47 -9.42 1.54
C ALA A 9 10.11 -8.19 2.36
N MET A 10 9.61 -8.40 3.58
CA MET A 10 9.29 -7.34 4.52
C MET A 10 10.04 -7.59 5.83
N ASP A 11 10.54 -6.52 6.44
CA ASP A 11 11.14 -6.59 7.77
C ASP A 11 10.17 -7.26 8.77
N PRO A 12 10.60 -8.24 9.58
CA PRO A 12 9.71 -8.96 10.48
C PRO A 12 8.99 -8.07 11.50
N LYS A 13 9.65 -7.02 12.02
CA LYS A 13 9.03 -6.10 12.98
C LYS A 13 7.98 -5.23 12.29
N LEU A 14 8.24 -4.80 11.06
CA LEU A 14 7.26 -4.08 10.25
C LEU A 14 6.03 -4.96 9.94
N HIS A 15 6.27 -6.23 9.56
CA HIS A 15 5.20 -7.19 9.31
C HIS A 15 4.31 -7.39 10.55
N GLN A 16 4.93 -7.53 11.73
CA GLN A 16 4.20 -7.69 12.98
C GLN A 16 3.31 -6.48 13.28
N ARG A 17 3.86 -5.26 13.21
CA ARG A 17 3.09 -4.02 13.43
C ARG A 17 1.92 -3.88 12.44
N MET A 18 2.15 -4.25 11.18
CA MET A 18 1.10 -4.26 10.16
C MET A 18 0.00 -5.26 10.50
N LYS A 19 0.36 -6.45 10.96
CA LYS A 19 -0.60 -7.49 11.38
C LYS A 19 -1.46 -7.00 12.55
N GLU A 20 -0.86 -6.42 13.57
CA GLU A 20 -1.56 -5.83 14.72
C GLU A 20 -2.56 -4.75 14.30
N HIS A 21 -2.13 -3.85 13.40
CA HIS A 21 -3.01 -2.82 12.84
C HIS A 21 -4.19 -3.45 12.07
N CYS A 22 -3.91 -4.41 11.18
CA CYS A 22 -4.95 -5.08 10.40
C CYS A 22 -5.97 -5.81 11.30
N THR A 23 -5.50 -6.50 12.34
CA THR A 23 -6.35 -7.15 13.35
C THR A 23 -7.23 -6.14 14.08
N LYS A 24 -6.65 -5.02 14.55
CA LYS A 24 -7.39 -3.96 15.25
C LYS A 24 -8.54 -3.39 14.42
N HIS A 25 -8.32 -3.22 13.12
CA HIS A 25 -9.28 -2.61 12.20
C HIS A 25 -10.17 -3.65 11.46
N ARG A 26 -10.04 -4.94 11.78
CA ARG A 26 -10.78 -6.04 11.12
C ARG A 26 -10.62 -6.03 9.59
N ILE A 27 -9.43 -5.69 9.12
CA ILE A 27 -9.07 -5.71 7.69
C ILE A 27 -8.00 -6.76 7.44
N THR A 28 -7.94 -7.28 6.22
CA THR A 28 -6.85 -8.20 5.82
C THR A 28 -5.59 -7.42 5.45
N ILE A 29 -4.42 -8.02 5.65
CA ILE A 29 -3.13 -7.45 5.22
C ILE A 29 -3.14 -7.12 3.72
N ARG A 30 -3.76 -7.98 2.90
CA ARG A 30 -3.91 -7.73 1.46
C ARG A 30 -4.68 -6.44 1.19
N GLN A 31 -5.85 -6.25 1.82
CA GLN A 31 -6.65 -5.03 1.63
C GLN A 31 -5.87 -3.79 2.07
N PHE A 32 -5.16 -3.87 3.19
CA PHE A 32 -4.34 -2.79 3.71
C PHE A 32 -3.23 -2.40 2.72
N ILE A 33 -2.46 -3.36 2.22
CA ILE A 33 -1.38 -3.11 1.25
C ILE A 33 -1.92 -2.57 -0.06
N THR A 34 -3.01 -3.14 -0.58
CA THR A 34 -3.63 -2.64 -1.81
C THR A 34 -4.07 -1.17 -1.65
N ALA A 35 -4.65 -0.81 -0.50
CA ALA A 35 -5.06 0.56 -0.21
C ALA A 35 -3.85 1.51 -0.12
N LEU A 36 -2.78 1.08 0.55
CA LEU A 36 -1.53 1.85 0.65
C LEU A 36 -0.89 2.10 -0.71
N ILE A 37 -0.80 1.08 -1.57
CA ILE A 37 -0.24 1.21 -2.92
C ILE A 37 -1.11 2.16 -3.75
N ALA A 38 -2.43 2.02 -3.70
CA ALA A 38 -3.34 2.89 -4.43
C ALA A 38 -3.21 4.37 -3.99
N ASP A 39 -3.08 4.61 -2.68
CA ASP A 39 -2.87 5.96 -2.15
C ASP A 39 -1.51 6.55 -2.56
N ALA A 40 -0.44 5.75 -2.49
CA ALA A 40 0.90 6.16 -2.90
C ALA A 40 0.94 6.52 -4.41
N LEU A 41 0.33 5.70 -5.26
CA LEU A 41 0.23 5.97 -6.70
C LEU A 41 -0.58 7.23 -6.99
N ARG A 42 -1.67 7.47 -6.25
CA ARG A 42 -2.47 8.69 -6.39
C ARG A 42 -1.66 9.94 -6.00
N LYS A 43 -0.93 9.88 -4.88
CA LYS A 43 -0.05 10.97 -4.44
C LYS A 43 1.07 11.25 -5.43
N ALA A 44 1.70 10.20 -5.95
CA ALA A 44 2.72 10.33 -6.99
C ALA A 44 2.16 10.99 -8.24
N LYS A 45 0.96 10.57 -8.71
CA LYS A 45 0.28 11.20 -9.83
C LYS A 45 0.00 12.68 -9.60
N ASN A 46 -0.58 13.03 -8.45
CA ASN A 46 -0.90 14.42 -8.11
C ASN A 46 0.35 15.29 -7.96
N ALA A 47 1.46 14.73 -7.45
CA ALA A 47 2.74 15.42 -7.38
C ALA A 47 3.28 15.71 -8.80
N THR A 48 3.17 14.76 -9.72
CA THR A 48 3.55 14.95 -11.13
C THR A 48 2.64 15.98 -11.81
N ASP A 49 1.31 15.91 -11.64
CA ASP A 49 0.36 16.86 -12.23
C ASP A 49 0.56 18.29 -11.70
N ASN A 50 0.94 18.46 -10.42
CA ASN A 50 1.28 19.79 -9.86
C ASN A 50 2.59 20.36 -10.40
N ASN A 51 3.61 19.52 -10.66
CA ASN A 51 4.89 19.96 -11.21
C ASN A 51 4.86 20.26 -12.72
N THR A 52 3.80 19.87 -13.44
CA THR A 52 3.71 20.07 -14.90
C THR A 52 2.91 21.34 -15.27
N ARG A 53 2.37 22.07 -14.28
CA ARG A 53 1.63 23.33 -14.47
C ARG A 53 2.38 24.58 -13.96
N GLN A 54 3.55 24.37 -13.35
CA GLN A 54 4.53 25.43 -13.06
C GLN A 54 5.49 25.55 -14.24
#